data_AF-A0A0Q5BVL4-F1
#
_entry.id   AF-A0A0Q5BVL4-F1
#
_cell.length_a   1.000
_cell.length_b   1.000
_cell.length_c   1.000
_cell.angle_alpha   90.00
_cell.angle_beta   90.00
_cell.angle_gamma   90.00
#
_symmetry.space_group_name_H-M   'P 1'
#
loop_
_entity.id
_entity.type
_entity.pdbx_description
1 polymer ?
#
loop_
_entity_poly.entity_id
_entity_poly.type
_entity_poly.pdbx_seq_one_letter_code
_entity_poly.pdbx_strand_id
1 'polypeptide(L)'
;MALLLGHARVLRKLPDEQGEYIATRPHAAEPTASLWPGRNYGGCGDFRGGLNWSKRMHYNSFYLLRFRDAAKAIGQLDLRFHDLRHTAASLFAASGMPLARVARILGHADTATT
;
A
#
# COMPACT_ATOMS: atom_id res chain seq x y z
N MET A 1 17.34 29.54 -1.01
CA MET A 1 15.91 29.27 -0.71
C MET A 1 15.21 28.29 -1.69
N ALA A 2 15.92 27.61 -2.61
CA ALA A 2 15.30 26.69 -3.59
C ALA A 2 15.29 25.19 -3.19
N LEU A 3 16.09 24.77 -2.20
CA LEU A 3 16.22 23.34 -1.84
C LEU A 3 15.06 22.76 -1.00
N LEU A 4 14.31 23.59 -0.27
CA LEU A 4 13.21 23.10 0.59
C LEU A 4 11.92 22.73 -0.18
N LEU A 5 11.72 23.29 -1.38
CA LEU A 5 10.53 23.03 -2.20
C LEU A 5 10.57 21.68 -2.92
N GLY A 6 11.77 21.16 -3.23
CA GLY A 6 11.94 19.87 -3.93
C GLY A 6 11.55 18.66 -3.06
N HIS A 7 11.98 18.64 -1.80
CA HIS A 7 11.66 17.54 -0.88
C HIS A 7 10.18 17.49 -0.49
N ALA A 8 9.53 18.65 -0.28
CA ALA A 8 8.11 18.71 0.06
C ALA A 8 7.18 18.24 -1.09
N ARG A 9 7.65 18.28 -2.35
CA ARG A 9 6.89 17.82 -3.52
C ARG A 9 6.92 16.29 -3.67
N VAL A 10 8.04 15.65 -3.34
CA VAL A 10 8.17 14.18 -3.39
C VAL A 10 7.34 13.53 -2.27
N LEU A 11 7.33 14.14 -1.08
CA LEU A 11 6.62 13.59 0.09
C LEU A 11 5.08 13.60 -0.03
N ARG A 12 4.50 14.44 -0.90
CA ARG A 12 3.04 14.52 -1.12
C ARG A 12 2.53 13.65 -2.27
N LYS A 13 3.42 13.17 -3.13
CA LYS A 13 3.05 12.45 -4.35
C LYS A 13 2.14 11.24 -4.08
N LEU A 14 2.50 10.40 -3.10
CA LEU A 14 1.72 9.20 -2.78
C LEU A 14 0.34 9.54 -2.18
N PRO A 15 0.21 10.42 -1.16
CA PRO A 15 -1.09 10.87 -0.70
C PRO A 15 -1.97 11.47 -1.80
N ASP A 16 -1.38 12.26 -2.70
CA ASP A 16 -2.11 12.92 -3.79
C ASP A 16 -2.60 11.89 -4.83
N GLU A 17 -1.73 11.00 -5.32
CA GLU A 17 -2.10 9.93 -6.27
C GLU A 17 -3.12 8.96 -5.67
N GLN A 18 -2.98 8.65 -4.38
CA GLN A 18 -3.94 7.80 -3.68
C GLN A 18 -5.27 8.51 -3.45
N GLY A 19 -5.26 9.80 -3.13
CA GLY A 19 -6.45 10.63 -3.01
C GLY A 19 -7.20 10.75 -4.34
N GLU A 20 -6.46 10.98 -5.42
CA GLU A 20 -7.01 11.00 -6.79
C GLU A 20 -7.63 9.65 -7.13
N TYR A 21 -6.91 8.53 -6.92
CA TYR A 21 -7.47 7.20 -7.15
C TYR A 21 -8.73 6.94 -6.33
N ILE A 22 -8.74 7.29 -5.04
CA ILE A 22 -9.92 7.10 -4.18
C ILE A 22 -11.11 7.91 -4.70
N ALA A 23 -10.87 9.13 -5.19
CA ALA A 23 -11.90 10.00 -5.74
C ALA A 23 -12.43 9.51 -7.10
N THR A 24 -11.57 8.97 -7.95
CA THR A 24 -11.91 8.57 -9.33
C THR A 24 -12.10 7.06 -9.50
N ARG A 25 -12.06 6.27 -8.41
CA ARG A 25 -12.11 4.81 -8.51
C ARG A 25 -13.44 4.36 -9.14
N PRO A 26 -13.42 3.31 -9.97
CA PRO A 26 -14.64 2.63 -10.38
C PRO A 26 -15.43 2.17 -9.14
N HIS A 27 -16.76 2.23 -9.23
CA HIS A 27 -17.67 1.86 -8.13
C HIS A 27 -17.46 2.65 -6.83
N ALA A 28 -16.92 3.89 -6.90
CA ALA A 28 -16.76 4.75 -5.73
C ALA A 28 -18.08 5.04 -4.99
N ALA A 29 -19.19 5.11 -5.73
CA ALA A 29 -20.53 5.34 -5.20
C ALA A 29 -21.11 4.12 -4.44
N GLU A 30 -20.50 2.94 -4.56
CA GLU A 30 -20.92 1.70 -3.90
C GLU A 30 -20.11 1.50 -2.61
N PRO A 31 -20.71 1.66 -1.41
CA PRO A 31 -19.95 1.58 -0.16
C PRO A 31 -19.35 0.19 0.12
N THR A 32 -19.97 -0.85 -0.42
CA THR A 32 -19.55 -2.25 -0.25
C THR A 32 -18.51 -2.69 -1.29
N ALA A 33 -18.25 -1.87 -2.31
CA ALA A 33 -17.26 -2.18 -3.33
C ALA A 33 -15.84 -2.12 -2.74
N SER A 34 -15.06 -3.18 -3.01
CA SER A 34 -13.69 -3.29 -2.54
C SER A 34 -12.84 -2.14 -3.10
N LEU A 35 -12.00 -1.54 -2.25
CA LEU A 35 -11.08 -0.47 -2.67
C LEU A 35 -10.12 -0.93 -3.78
N TRP A 36 -9.65 -2.17 -3.65
CA TRP A 36 -8.84 -2.87 -4.64
C TRP A 36 -9.63 -4.09 -5.12
N PRO A 37 -9.94 -4.19 -6.42
CA PRO A 37 -10.79 -5.26 -6.92
C PRO A 37 -10.07 -6.60 -6.86
N GLY A 38 -10.85 -7.65 -6.59
CA GLY A 38 -10.43 -9.02 -6.87
C GLY A 38 -10.37 -9.29 -8.37
N ARG A 39 -9.89 -10.49 -8.71
CA ARG A 39 -10.00 -11.03 -10.08
C ARG A 39 -10.90 -12.25 -10.06
N ASN A 40 -11.69 -12.43 -11.12
CA ASN A 40 -12.35 -13.71 -11.33
C ASN A 40 -11.30 -14.81 -11.58
N TYR A 41 -11.56 -16.01 -11.06
CA TYR A 41 -10.69 -17.17 -11.27
C TYR A 41 -10.57 -17.48 -12.77
N GLY A 42 -9.47 -18.15 -13.14
CA GLY A 42 -9.26 -18.60 -14.51
C GLY A 42 -10.37 -19.57 -14.98
N GLY A 43 -10.68 -19.49 -16.27
CA GLY A 43 -11.69 -20.29 -16.97
C GLY A 43 -11.72 -19.89 -18.45
N CYS A 44 -12.67 -20.41 -19.23
CA CYS A 44 -12.92 -19.99 -20.62
C CYS A 44 -14.03 -18.91 -20.70
N GLY A 45 -14.02 -18.08 -21.76
CA GLY A 45 -15.04 -17.06 -22.03
C GLY A 45 -14.66 -15.60 -21.67
N ASP A 46 -15.59 -14.67 -21.92
CA ASP A 46 -15.38 -13.21 -21.87
C ASP A 46 -15.13 -12.64 -20.47
N PHE A 47 -15.46 -13.40 -19.41
CA PHE A 47 -15.27 -12.99 -18.01
C PHE A 47 -13.88 -13.32 -17.45
N ARG A 48 -13.00 -13.95 -18.26
CA ARG A 48 -11.69 -14.44 -17.83
C ARG A 48 -10.77 -13.30 -17.41
N GLY A 49 -10.28 -13.35 -16.16
CA GLY A 49 -9.31 -12.38 -15.64
C GLY A 49 -9.87 -10.98 -15.42
N GLY A 50 -11.18 -10.77 -15.63
CA GLY A 50 -11.87 -9.52 -15.36
C GLY A 50 -11.78 -9.12 -13.89
N LEU A 51 -11.74 -7.81 -13.66
CA LEU A 51 -11.81 -7.23 -12.31
C LEU A 51 -13.19 -7.46 -11.73
N ASN A 52 -13.25 -7.80 -10.44
CA ASN A 52 -14.49 -8.00 -9.71
C ASN A 52 -14.45 -7.16 -8.44
N TRP A 53 -15.28 -6.12 -8.40
CA TRP A 53 -15.33 -5.12 -7.33
C TRP A 53 -16.08 -5.60 -6.08
N SER A 54 -16.90 -6.64 -6.22
CA SER A 54 -17.55 -7.33 -5.09
C SER A 54 -16.62 -8.31 -4.39
N LYS A 55 -15.51 -8.72 -5.02
CA LYS A 55 -14.50 -9.62 -4.44
C LYS A 55 -13.34 -8.82 -3.86
N ARG A 56 -12.82 -9.28 -2.71
CA ARG A 56 -11.59 -8.74 -2.12
C ARG A 56 -10.38 -9.13 -2.98
N MET A 57 -9.41 -8.24 -3.06
CA MET A 57 -8.10 -8.55 -3.65
C MET A 57 -7.46 -9.75 -2.93
N HIS A 58 -7.04 -10.75 -3.70
CA HIS A 58 -6.39 -11.93 -3.15
C HIS A 58 -4.94 -11.62 -2.78
N TYR A 59 -4.62 -11.66 -1.48
CA TYR A 59 -3.30 -11.29 -0.95
C TYR A 59 -2.16 -12.02 -1.66
N ASN A 60 -2.22 -13.35 -1.75
CA ASN A 60 -1.12 -14.13 -2.31
C ASN A 60 -0.85 -13.78 -3.78
N SER A 61 -1.92 -13.54 -4.55
CA SER A 61 -1.81 -13.19 -5.97
C SER A 61 -1.21 -11.81 -6.16
N PHE A 62 -1.62 -10.85 -5.33
CA PHE A 62 -1.01 -9.51 -5.31
C PHE A 62 0.46 -9.57 -4.88
N TYR A 63 0.75 -10.31 -3.80
CA TYR A 63 2.10 -10.46 -3.26
C TYR A 63 3.05 -11.02 -4.33
N LEU A 64 2.68 -12.14 -4.94
CA LEU A 64 3.54 -12.84 -5.90
C LEU A 64 3.67 -12.12 -7.25
N LEU A 65 2.59 -11.52 -7.76
CA LEU A 65 2.55 -10.99 -9.12
C LEU A 65 2.74 -9.48 -9.24
N ARG A 66 2.67 -8.73 -8.13
CA ARG A 66 2.79 -7.27 -8.14
C ARG A 66 3.88 -6.81 -7.20
N PHE A 67 3.79 -7.20 -5.93
CA PHE A 67 4.74 -6.76 -4.92
C PHE A 67 6.15 -7.32 -5.19
N ARG A 68 6.28 -8.63 -5.42
CA ARG A 68 7.58 -9.24 -5.74
C ARG A 68 8.19 -8.69 -7.03
N ASP A 69 7.38 -8.35 -8.02
CA ASP A 69 7.88 -7.77 -9.27
C ASP A 69 8.34 -6.32 -9.08
N ALA A 70 7.64 -5.53 -8.26
CA ALA A 70 8.12 -4.21 -7.84
C ALA A 70 9.41 -4.30 -7.02
N ALA A 71 9.51 -5.27 -6.11
CA ALA A 71 10.69 -5.54 -5.30
C ALA A 71 11.90 -5.91 -6.18
N LYS A 72 11.71 -6.76 -7.19
CA LYS A 72 12.71 -7.08 -8.22
C LYS A 72 13.14 -5.83 -8.99
N ALA A 73 12.20 -4.98 -9.41
CA ALA A 73 12.48 -3.79 -10.21
C ALA A 73 13.40 -2.79 -9.49
N ILE A 74 13.38 -2.78 -8.15
CA ILE A 74 14.27 -1.95 -7.32
C ILE A 74 15.48 -2.72 -6.77
N GLY A 75 15.70 -3.97 -7.21
CA GLY A 75 16.83 -4.81 -6.78
C GLY A 75 16.73 -5.39 -5.37
N GLN A 76 15.55 -5.35 -4.73
CA GLN A 76 15.32 -5.79 -3.35
C GLN A 76 14.55 -7.11 -3.32
N LEU A 77 15.17 -8.21 -3.73
CA LEU A 77 14.49 -9.51 -3.93
C LEU A 77 13.88 -10.11 -2.65
N ASP A 78 14.48 -9.79 -1.51
CA ASP A 78 14.08 -10.32 -0.19
C ASP A 78 13.13 -9.39 0.57
N LEU A 79 12.76 -8.24 -0.02
CA LEU A 79 11.87 -7.26 0.59
C LEU A 79 10.50 -7.87 0.90
N ARG A 80 10.04 -7.68 2.13
CA ARG A 80 8.73 -8.10 2.63
C ARG A 80 7.92 -6.88 3.07
N PHE A 81 6.61 -7.04 3.15
CA PHE A 81 5.73 -5.98 3.69
C PHE A 81 6.08 -5.60 5.13
N HIS A 82 6.58 -6.55 5.93
CA HIS A 82 6.98 -6.28 7.30
C HIS A 82 8.20 -5.34 7.39
N ASP A 83 9.14 -5.46 6.45
CA ASP A 83 10.33 -4.60 6.40
C ASP A 83 9.94 -3.14 6.10
N LEU A 84 8.92 -2.94 5.25
CA LEU A 84 8.35 -1.61 5.01
C LEU A 84 7.76 -1.00 6.29
N ARG A 85 7.13 -1.83 7.12
CA ARG A 85 6.58 -1.40 8.41
C ARG A 85 7.68 -1.04 9.41
N HIS A 86 8.75 -1.83 9.51
CA HIS A 86 9.92 -1.48 10.32
C HIS A 86 10.63 -0.22 9.83
N THR A 87 10.72 -0.05 8.51
CA THR A 87 11.27 1.16 7.91
C THR A 87 10.45 2.38 8.31
N ALA A 88 9.12 2.29 8.24
CA ALA A 88 8.24 3.38 8.70
C ALA A 88 8.41 3.68 10.20
N ALA A 89 8.53 2.65 11.04
CA ALA A 89 8.80 2.82 12.47
C ALA A 89 10.11 3.59 12.71
N SER A 90 11.18 3.19 12.02
CA SER A 90 12.50 3.81 12.13
C SER A 90 12.48 5.26 11.65
N LEU A 91 11.79 5.55 10.54
CA LEU A 91 11.63 6.90 10.01
C LEU A 91 10.84 7.81 10.96
N PHE A 92 9.77 7.31 11.58
CA PHE A 92 9.01 8.09 12.56
C PHE A 92 9.80 8.35 13.84
N ALA A 93 10.54 7.36 14.34
CA ALA A 93 11.42 7.57 15.48
C ALA A 93 12.52 8.60 15.16
N ALA A 94 13.15 8.49 13.99
CA ALA A 94 14.17 9.43 13.54
C ALA A 94 13.64 10.86 13.33
N SER A 95 12.34 11.03 13.05
CA SER A 95 11.71 12.35 12.97
C SER A 95 11.41 12.98 14.34
N GLY A 96 11.82 12.35 15.43
CA GLY A 96 11.52 12.79 16.80
C GLY A 96 10.08 12.52 17.25
N MET A 97 9.34 11.66 16.55
CA MET A 97 7.99 11.31 16.96
C MET A 97 8.02 10.51 18.28
N PRO A 98 7.21 10.85 19.29
CA PRO A 98 7.16 10.09 20.53
C PRO A 98 6.82 8.62 20.26
N LEU A 99 7.58 7.69 20.85
CA LEU A 99 7.45 6.25 20.59
C LEU A 99 6.03 5.72 20.86
N ALA A 100 5.35 6.24 21.89
CA ALA A 100 3.96 5.91 22.16
C ALA A 100 3.01 6.25 20.98
N ARG A 101 3.29 7.34 20.26
CA ARG A 101 2.54 7.71 19.06
C ARG A 101 2.90 6.81 17.89
N VAL A 102 4.18 6.46 17.72
CA VAL A 102 4.63 5.51 16.69
C VAL A 102 3.94 4.15 16.87
N ALA A 103 3.96 3.59 18.08
CA ALA A 103 3.31 2.33 18.43
C ALA A 103 1.81 2.36 18.10
N ARG A 104 1.12 3.46 18.45
CA ARG A 104 -0.30 3.66 18.15
C ARG A 104 -0.59 3.74 16.65
N ILE A 105 0.22 4.47 15.88
CA ILE A 105 0.06 4.60 14.41
C ILE A 105 0.24 3.24 13.73
N LEU A 106 1.23 2.48 14.18
CA LEU A 106 1.48 1.15 13.64
C LEU A 106 0.38 0.17 14.12
N GLY A 107 -0.28 0.43 15.23
CA GLY A 107 -1.33 -0.45 15.77
C GLY A 107 -0.74 -1.64 16.53
N HIS A 108 0.42 -1.44 17.15
CA HIS A 108 0.94 -2.40 18.13
C HIS A 108 0.07 -2.31 19.39
N ALA A 109 -0.70 -3.36 19.68
CA ALA A 109 -1.36 -3.53 20.98
C ALA A 109 -0.32 -3.82 22.10
N ASP A 110 0.89 -4.23 21.71
CA ASP A 110 2.01 -4.50 22.61
C ASP A 110 3.33 -4.09 21.96
N THR A 111 4.23 -3.48 22.73
CA THR A 111 5.53 -2.94 22.26
C THR A 111 6.55 -4.02 21.89
N ALA A 112 6.20 -5.30 22.01
CA ALA A 112 7.11 -6.45 21.94
C ALA A 112 7.20 -7.14 20.55
N THR A 113 6.89 -6.46 19.45
CA THR A 113 7.23 -6.99 18.11
C THR A 113 8.42 -6.20 17.58
N THR A 114 9.61 -6.60 18.01
CA THR A 114 10.91 -6.16 17.49
C THR A 114 11.24 -6.91 16.21
#